data_AF-A0A6M3XEX4-F1
#
_entry.id   AF-A0A6M3XEX4-F1
#
_cell.length_a   1.000
_cell.length_b   1.000
_cell.length_c   1.000
_cell.angle_alpha   90.00
_cell.angle_beta   90.00
_cell.angle_gamma   90.00
#
_symmetry.space_group_name_H-M   'P 1'
#
loop_
_entity.id
_entity.type
_entity.pdbx_description
1 polymer ?
#
loop_
_entity_poly.entity_id
_entity_poly.type
_entity_poly.pdbx_seq_one_letter_code
_entity_poly.pdbx_strand_id
1 'polypeptide(L)'
;MSLSQIKEIYGCRCIIGFSFSSKEQGRSIGYINNLINIKSAFNTEVFPVIDGQQRENFLNIIKRVKTPYFLFWEHDWNLLETFSLKKVIKAMNKYKFINTIYFNKRPNIMKPYPCGDFILKPEPRVTEIPLLKTSKWSNNPNVTDIRVWKDWWYKEVISAPLDTSNPRKQIEPVLHYHYIHDIQTMGFDAAHAKWGMFSYGTMNNNRMVEHMDGSKRY
;
A
#
# COMPACT_ATOMS: atom_id res chain seq x y z
N MET A 1 3.44 7.32 -15.09
CA MET A 1 3.89 6.40 -14.04
C MET A 1 5.12 5.65 -14.55
N SER A 2 6.24 5.68 -13.83
CA SER A 2 7.48 4.98 -14.22
C SER A 2 7.65 3.72 -13.37
N LEU A 3 6.95 2.64 -13.72
CA LEU A 3 7.11 1.35 -13.04
C LEU A 3 8.45 0.67 -13.37
N SER A 4 9.18 1.15 -14.37
CA SER A 4 10.49 0.62 -14.78
C SER A 4 11.56 0.71 -13.68
N GLN A 5 11.36 1.59 -12.69
CA GLN A 5 12.21 1.69 -11.50
C GLN A 5 11.95 0.55 -10.49
N ILE A 6 10.90 -0.25 -10.67
CA ILE A 6 10.64 -1.46 -9.88
C ILE A 6 11.27 -2.64 -10.61
N LYS A 7 12.43 -3.11 -10.12
CA LYS A 7 13.05 -4.30 -10.72
C LYS A 7 12.12 -5.50 -10.53
N GLU A 8 12.10 -6.37 -11.53
CA GLU A 8 11.26 -7.56 -11.60
C GLU A 8 9.74 -7.34 -11.76
N ILE A 9 9.25 -6.10 -11.95
CA ILE A 9 7.81 -5.81 -12.06
C ILE A 9 7.12 -6.53 -13.23
N TYR A 10 7.82 -6.74 -14.34
CA TYR A 10 7.29 -7.46 -15.51
C TYR A 10 7.04 -8.95 -15.25
N GLY A 11 7.64 -9.52 -14.20
CA GLY A 11 7.36 -10.88 -13.76
C GLY A 11 6.09 -11.00 -12.91
N CYS A 12 5.42 -9.88 -12.59
CA CYS A 12 4.22 -9.87 -11.76
C CYS A 12 2.94 -10.00 -12.59
N ARG A 13 1.94 -10.68 -12.01
CA ARG A 13 0.55 -10.53 -12.46
C ARG A 13 0.04 -9.16 -12.01
N CYS A 14 -0.54 -8.41 -12.93
CA CYS A 14 -1.14 -7.11 -12.65
C CYS A 14 -2.66 -7.24 -12.50
N ILE A 15 -3.23 -6.56 -11.50
CA ILE A 15 -4.68 -6.49 -11.30
C ILE A 15 -5.04 -5.02 -11.23
N ILE A 16 -5.82 -4.54 -12.19
CA ILE A 16 -6.22 -3.14 -12.29
C ILE A 16 -7.72 -3.06 -12.03
N GLY A 17 -8.08 -2.47 -10.89
CA GLY A 17 -9.44 -2.05 -10.58
C GLY A 17 -9.56 -0.54 -10.73
N PHE A 18 -10.60 -0.08 -11.41
CA PHE A 18 -10.91 1.35 -11.55
C PHE A 18 -12.40 1.58 -11.30
N SER A 19 -12.72 2.74 -10.74
CA SER A 19 -14.09 3.16 -10.47
C SER A 19 -14.52 4.29 -11.40
N PHE A 20 -15.76 4.25 -11.88
CA PHE A 20 -16.39 5.39 -12.55
C PHE A 20 -17.64 5.81 -11.80
N SER A 21 -17.88 7.12 -11.77
CA SER A 21 -19.23 7.62 -11.59
C SER A 21 -19.96 7.53 -12.93
N SER A 22 -21.24 7.13 -12.90
CA SER A 22 -22.13 7.18 -14.07
C SER A 22 -22.16 8.55 -14.80
N LYS A 23 -21.73 9.62 -14.12
CA LYS A 23 -21.68 11.00 -14.65
C LYS A 23 -20.42 11.33 -15.45
N GLU A 24 -19.38 10.48 -15.44
CA GLU A 24 -18.05 10.79 -16.01
C GLU A 24 -17.66 9.91 -17.21
N GLN A 25 -18.63 9.22 -17.83
CA GLN A 25 -18.40 8.24 -18.90
C GLN A 25 -17.65 8.80 -20.15
N GLY A 26 -17.69 10.12 -20.40
CA GLY A 26 -17.03 10.74 -21.56
C GLY A 26 -15.55 11.08 -21.38
N ARG A 27 -15.11 11.50 -20.18
CA ARG A 27 -13.71 11.93 -19.91
C ARG A 27 -12.74 10.77 -19.64
N SER A 28 -13.28 9.57 -19.45
CA SER A 28 -12.56 8.40 -18.94
C SER A 28 -12.09 7.43 -20.03
N ILE A 29 -12.60 7.51 -21.27
CA ILE A 29 -12.30 6.55 -22.34
C ILE A 29 -10.81 6.52 -22.71
N GLY A 30 -10.16 7.68 -22.85
CA GLY A 30 -8.73 7.75 -23.16
C GLY A 30 -7.84 7.14 -22.06
N TYR A 31 -8.20 7.42 -20.80
CA TYR A 31 -7.51 6.85 -19.64
C TYR A 31 -7.72 5.33 -19.53
N ILE A 32 -8.94 4.84 -19.76
CA ILE A 32 -9.26 3.41 -19.83
C ILE A 32 -8.46 2.74 -20.92
N ASN A 33 -8.44 3.32 -22.12
CA ASN A 33 -7.70 2.76 -23.24
C ASN A 33 -6.21 2.69 -22.91
N ASN A 34 -5.65 3.68 -22.21
CA ASN A 34 -4.27 3.59 -21.71
C ASN A 34 -4.09 2.44 -20.70
N LEU A 35 -5.01 2.25 -19.75
CA LEU A 35 -4.97 1.13 -18.80
C LEU A 35 -5.13 -0.24 -19.50
N ILE A 36 -5.99 -0.32 -20.51
CA ILE A 36 -6.17 -1.53 -21.33
C ILE A 36 -4.91 -1.78 -22.16
N ASN A 37 -4.27 -0.76 -22.71
CA ASN A 37 -3.03 -0.91 -23.46
C ASN A 37 -1.89 -1.43 -22.58
N ILE A 38 -1.86 -1.10 -21.28
CA ILE A 38 -0.93 -1.69 -20.30
C ILE A 38 -1.09 -3.22 -20.23
N LYS A 39 -2.27 -3.78 -20.54
CA LYS A 39 -2.50 -5.24 -20.59
C LYS A 39 -1.56 -5.97 -21.55
N SER A 40 -1.05 -5.30 -22.59
CA SER A 40 -0.07 -5.88 -23.51
C SER A 40 1.33 -6.02 -22.88
N ALA A 41 1.66 -5.20 -21.88
CA ALA A 41 2.99 -5.17 -21.25
C ALA A 41 3.08 -6.06 -20.00
N PHE A 42 1.96 -6.46 -19.42
CA PHE A 42 1.90 -7.26 -18.19
C PHE A 42 0.82 -8.35 -18.31
N ASN A 43 1.00 -9.48 -17.63
CA ASN A 43 -0.08 -10.45 -17.44
C ASN A 43 -1.20 -9.83 -16.57
N THR A 44 -2.14 -9.12 -17.20
CA THR A 44 -3.03 -8.15 -16.54
C THR A 44 -4.48 -8.60 -16.57
N GLU A 45 -5.08 -8.61 -15.39
CA GLU A 45 -6.53 -8.62 -15.21
C GLU A 45 -7.02 -7.19 -15.00
N VAL A 46 -8.02 -6.78 -15.78
CA VAL A 46 -8.60 -5.44 -15.75
C VAL A 46 -10.09 -5.59 -15.47
N PHE A 47 -10.63 -4.93 -14.46
CA PHE A 47 -12.06 -4.97 -14.18
C PHE A 47 -12.62 -3.61 -13.72
N PRO A 48 -13.81 -3.22 -14.22
CA PRO A 48 -14.51 -2.03 -13.75
C PRO A 48 -15.18 -2.30 -12.40
N VAL A 49 -15.24 -1.26 -11.58
CA VAL A 49 -16.13 -1.20 -10.41
C VAL A 49 -17.08 -0.02 -10.62
N ILE A 50 -18.30 -0.31 -11.07
CA ILE A 50 -19.31 0.71 -11.33
C ILE A 50 -19.77 1.29 -9.99
N ASP A 51 -19.70 2.62 -9.86
CA ASP A 51 -20.09 3.37 -8.66
C ASP A 51 -19.41 2.92 -7.34
N GLY A 52 -18.29 2.19 -7.44
CA GLY A 52 -17.49 1.80 -6.28
C GLY A 52 -16.60 2.94 -5.82
N GLN A 53 -16.46 3.11 -4.51
CA GLN A 53 -15.49 4.05 -3.96
C GLN A 53 -14.12 3.36 -3.85
N GLN A 54 -13.11 4.12 -3.43
CA GLN A 54 -11.72 3.62 -3.31
C GLN A 54 -11.64 2.36 -2.42
N ARG A 55 -12.43 2.32 -1.34
CA ARG A 55 -12.52 1.16 -0.44
C ARG A 55 -13.03 -0.08 -1.15
N GLU A 56 -14.19 -0.02 -1.81
CA GLU A 56 -14.78 -1.17 -2.49
C GLU A 56 -13.88 -1.67 -3.62
N ASN A 57 -13.28 -0.75 -4.38
CA ASN A 57 -12.34 -1.11 -5.43
C ASN A 57 -11.14 -1.87 -4.86
N PHE A 58 -10.51 -1.35 -3.80
CA PHE A 58 -9.41 -2.02 -3.12
C PHE A 58 -9.80 -3.41 -2.60
N LEU A 59 -10.93 -3.52 -1.88
CA LEU A 59 -11.39 -4.81 -1.34
C LEU A 59 -11.70 -5.83 -2.44
N ASN A 60 -12.21 -5.39 -3.59
CA ASN A 60 -12.42 -6.25 -4.75
C ASN A 60 -11.09 -6.72 -5.39
N ILE A 61 -10.06 -5.88 -5.42
CA ILE A 61 -8.72 -6.27 -5.85
C ILE A 61 -8.15 -7.33 -4.90
N ILE A 62 -8.22 -7.10 -3.58
CA ILE A 62 -7.70 -8.03 -2.56
C ILE A 62 -8.28 -9.44 -2.70
N LYS A 63 -9.59 -9.56 -2.98
CA LYS A 63 -10.25 -10.86 -3.22
C LYS A 63 -9.66 -11.64 -4.41
N ARG A 64 -9.06 -10.95 -5.38
CA ARG A 64 -8.49 -11.55 -6.61
C ARG A 64 -7.01 -11.91 -6.48
N VAL A 65 -6.35 -11.46 -5.42
CA VAL A 65 -4.95 -11.80 -5.14
C VAL A 65 -4.85 -13.27 -4.77
N LYS A 66 -4.13 -14.03 -5.61
CA LYS A 66 -3.86 -15.47 -5.45
C LYS A 66 -2.43 -15.76 -5.00
N THR A 67 -1.54 -14.78 -5.06
CA THR A 67 -0.14 -14.90 -4.63
C THR A 67 -0.01 -14.62 -3.14
N PRO A 68 1.05 -15.13 -2.46
CA PRO A 68 1.28 -14.85 -1.05
C PRO A 68 1.50 -13.36 -0.73
N TYR A 69 1.97 -12.60 -1.71
CA TYR A 69 2.25 -11.17 -1.60
C TYR A 69 1.59 -10.39 -2.72
N PHE A 70 1.29 -9.11 -2.48
CA PHE A 70 0.92 -8.16 -3.51
C PHE A 70 1.64 -6.83 -3.30
N LEU A 71 1.86 -6.12 -4.41
CA LEU A 71 2.30 -4.73 -4.43
C LEU A 71 1.06 -3.86 -4.64
N PHE A 72 0.75 -3.00 -3.67
CA PHE A 72 -0.24 -1.95 -3.82
C PHE A 72 0.39 -0.71 -4.46
N TRP A 73 -0.26 -0.17 -5.51
CA TRP A 73 0.21 1.02 -6.21
C TRP A 73 -0.97 1.77 -6.83
N GLU A 74 -1.21 3.02 -6.42
CA GLU A 74 -2.22 3.88 -7.06
C GLU A 74 -1.61 4.63 -8.25
N HIS A 75 -2.46 5.09 -9.17
CA HIS A 75 -2.00 5.54 -10.47
C HIS A 75 -1.19 6.84 -10.45
N ASP A 76 -1.31 7.63 -9.39
CA ASP A 76 -0.72 8.95 -9.19
C ASP A 76 0.50 8.95 -8.24
N TRP A 77 1.06 7.77 -7.97
CA TRP A 77 2.35 7.63 -7.31
C TRP A 77 3.51 7.56 -8.31
N ASN A 78 4.53 8.38 -8.04
CA ASN A 78 5.84 8.28 -8.68
C ASN A 78 6.83 7.60 -7.74
N LEU A 79 7.60 6.67 -8.29
CA LEU A 79 8.73 6.08 -7.62
C LEU A 79 9.97 6.97 -7.87
N LEU A 80 10.67 7.32 -6.80
CA LEU A 80 11.86 8.18 -6.87
C LEU A 80 13.15 7.37 -6.84
N GLU A 81 13.10 6.17 -6.27
CA GLU A 81 14.27 5.31 -6.07
C GLU A 81 14.03 3.90 -6.63
N THR A 82 15.07 3.33 -7.23
CA THR A 82 14.99 1.96 -7.74
C THR A 82 15.09 0.96 -6.59
N PHE A 83 14.21 -0.04 -6.54
CA PHE A 83 14.31 -1.14 -5.58
C PHE A 83 14.09 -2.50 -6.26
N SER A 84 14.45 -3.58 -5.55
CA SER A 84 14.24 -4.95 -6.03
C SER A 84 13.10 -5.63 -5.30
N LEU A 85 12.03 -5.96 -6.04
CA LEU A 85 10.95 -6.79 -5.51
C LEU A 85 11.48 -8.16 -5.08
N LYS A 86 12.43 -8.75 -5.83
CA LYS A 86 13.01 -10.03 -5.46
C LYS A 86 13.65 -10.01 -4.07
N LYS A 87 14.36 -8.93 -3.70
CA LYS A 87 14.95 -8.78 -2.35
C LYS A 87 13.87 -8.60 -1.28
N VAL A 88 12.83 -7.82 -1.56
CA VAL A 88 11.69 -7.62 -0.65
C VAL A 88 10.98 -8.96 -0.37
N ILE A 89 10.64 -9.70 -1.43
CA ILE A 89 9.97 -11.01 -1.30
C ILE A 89 10.88 -12.02 -0.60
N LYS A 90 12.20 -12.00 -0.87
CA LYS A 90 13.16 -12.84 -0.13
C LYS A 90 13.13 -12.55 1.38
N ALA A 91 13.09 -11.28 1.77
CA ALA A 91 13.00 -10.87 3.18
C ALA A 91 11.69 -11.37 3.81
N MET A 92 10.54 -11.12 3.18
CA MET A 92 9.23 -11.55 3.71
C MET A 92 9.08 -13.07 3.76
N ASN A 93 9.72 -13.81 2.85
CA ASN A 93 9.75 -15.27 2.89
C ASN A 93 10.55 -15.77 4.09
N LYS A 94 11.70 -15.14 4.40
CA LYS A 94 12.60 -15.54 5.50
C LYS A 94 12.07 -15.12 6.87
N TYR A 95 11.52 -13.91 7.00
CA TYR A 95 11.09 -13.33 8.26
C TYR A 95 9.57 -13.19 8.32
N LYS A 96 8.91 -14.19 8.91
CA LYS A 96 7.45 -14.26 8.97
C LYS A 96 6.76 -13.21 9.86
N PHE A 97 7.54 -12.44 10.63
CA PHE A 97 7.04 -11.28 11.36
C PHE A 97 6.85 -10.03 10.47
N ILE A 98 7.30 -10.07 9.21
CA ILE A 98 7.11 -8.97 8.25
C ILE A 98 5.80 -9.21 7.51
N ASN A 99 4.81 -8.37 7.82
CA ASN A 99 3.49 -8.42 7.21
C ASN A 99 3.40 -7.43 6.06
N THR A 100 3.89 -6.20 6.26
CA THR A 100 3.82 -5.13 5.28
C THR A 100 5.09 -4.29 5.31
N ILE A 101 5.60 -3.97 4.12
CA ILE A 101 6.67 -3.00 3.91
C ILE A 101 6.12 -1.88 3.02
N TYR A 102 5.96 -0.66 3.55
CA TYR A 102 5.57 0.49 2.74
C TYR A 102 6.76 1.34 2.31
N PHE A 103 6.57 2.05 1.20
CA PHE A 103 7.51 3.02 0.65
C PHE A 103 7.14 4.41 1.16
N ASN A 104 8.11 5.11 1.74
CA ASN A 104 7.89 6.34 2.48
C ASN A 104 7.70 7.55 1.54
N LYS A 105 6.58 8.26 1.68
CA LYS A 105 6.31 9.55 0.98
C LYS A 105 7.13 10.73 1.53
N ARG A 106 7.61 10.60 2.76
CA ARG A 106 8.38 11.61 3.49
C ARG A 106 9.68 10.97 3.97
N PRO A 107 10.73 11.74 4.26
CA PRO A 107 11.95 11.19 4.84
C PRO A 107 11.66 10.34 6.08
N ASN A 108 12.42 9.27 6.26
CA ASN A 108 12.35 8.36 7.40
C ASN A 108 12.94 9.05 8.66
N ILE A 109 12.20 10.02 9.18
CA ILE A 109 12.53 10.77 10.39
C ILE A 109 11.38 10.64 11.37
N MET A 110 11.70 10.64 12.66
CA MET A 110 10.67 10.68 13.69
C MET A 110 9.90 12.00 13.63
N LYS A 111 8.58 11.92 13.74
CA LYS A 111 7.69 13.09 13.80
C LYS A 111 6.68 12.94 14.93
N PRO A 112 6.27 14.03 15.60
CA PRO A 112 5.27 13.94 16.66
C PRO A 112 3.93 13.40 16.12
N TYR A 113 3.25 12.64 16.97
CA TYR A 113 1.84 12.26 16.75
C TYR A 113 0.96 13.52 16.69
N PRO A 114 -0.07 13.59 15.83
CA PRO A 114 -0.58 12.55 14.93
C PRO A 114 0.01 12.56 13.51
N CYS A 115 0.98 13.43 13.23
CA CYS A 115 1.31 13.80 11.85
C CYS A 115 2.40 12.92 11.18
N GLY A 116 2.90 11.87 11.84
CA GLY A 116 3.88 10.96 11.25
C GLY A 116 4.31 9.81 12.15
N ASP A 117 5.44 9.21 11.78
CA ASP A 117 6.11 8.12 12.49
C ASP A 117 6.69 8.61 13.82
N PHE A 118 5.92 8.57 14.91
CA PHE A 118 6.40 8.97 16.24
C PHE A 118 7.30 7.92 16.90
N ILE A 119 7.31 6.69 16.37
CA ILE A 119 8.32 5.68 16.68
C ILE A 119 8.88 5.14 15.37
N LEU A 120 10.21 5.19 15.25
CA LEU A 120 10.94 4.66 14.10
C LEU A 120 12.22 4.00 14.63
N LYS A 121 12.35 2.67 14.50
CA LYS A 121 13.49 1.90 15.05
C LYS A 121 14.11 1.00 13.97
N PRO A 122 15.43 0.93 13.81
CA PRO A 122 16.08 -0.06 12.95
C PRO A 122 15.65 -1.49 13.24
N GLU A 123 15.54 -2.32 12.20
CA GLU A 123 15.34 -3.76 12.31
C GLU A 123 16.59 -4.53 11.80
N PRO A 124 17.62 -4.71 12.64
CA PRO A 124 18.88 -5.32 12.21
C PRO A 124 18.77 -6.83 11.96
N ARG A 125 17.67 -7.48 12.38
CA ARG A 125 17.48 -8.92 12.13
C ARG A 125 17.27 -9.21 10.63
N VAL A 126 16.82 -8.23 9.85
CA VAL A 126 16.56 -8.35 8.41
C VAL A 126 17.77 -7.86 7.63
N THR A 127 18.39 -8.77 6.88
CA THR A 127 19.67 -8.51 6.20
C THR A 127 19.54 -8.23 4.69
N GLU A 128 18.41 -8.59 4.11
CA GLU A 128 18.17 -8.59 2.67
C GLU A 128 17.90 -7.18 2.13
N ILE A 129 17.26 -6.35 2.95
CA ILE A 129 16.86 -4.97 2.69
C ILE A 129 16.89 -4.18 4.01
N PRO A 130 17.19 -2.88 3.98
CA PRO A 130 17.08 -2.03 5.16
C PRO A 130 15.60 -1.80 5.50
N LEU A 131 15.24 -1.99 6.76
CA LEU A 131 13.89 -1.77 7.27
C LEU A 131 13.92 -1.01 8.59
N LEU A 132 12.86 -0.23 8.80
CA LEU A 132 12.54 0.41 10.06
C LEU A 132 11.19 -0.09 10.57
N LYS A 133 11.15 -0.50 11.84
CA LYS A 133 9.92 -0.64 12.61
C LYS A 133 9.27 0.74 12.74
N THR A 134 7.97 0.84 12.51
CA THR A 134 7.25 2.12 12.46
C THR A 134 5.95 2.07 13.22
N SER A 135 5.55 3.17 13.86
CA SER A 135 4.23 3.34 14.49
C SER A 135 3.12 3.74 13.51
N LYS A 136 3.38 3.73 12.21
CA LYS A 136 2.45 4.19 11.19
C LYS A 136 1.89 3.03 10.37
N TRP A 137 0.57 2.99 10.22
CA TRP A 137 -0.09 2.33 9.09
C TRP A 137 -0.33 3.35 7.98
N SER A 138 -0.09 2.97 6.71
CA SER A 138 -0.32 3.85 5.57
C SER A 138 -0.73 3.08 4.30
N ASN A 139 -1.57 3.70 3.49
CA ASN A 139 -1.90 3.25 2.13
C ASN A 139 -0.88 3.71 1.09
N ASN A 140 0.23 4.33 1.47
CA ASN A 140 1.34 4.54 0.55
C ASN A 140 1.68 3.21 -0.16
N PRO A 141 2.28 3.27 -1.37
CA PRO A 141 2.71 2.08 -2.08
C PRO A 141 3.45 1.10 -1.15
N ASN A 142 3.07 -0.17 -1.19
CA ASN A 142 3.55 -1.16 -0.23
C ASN A 142 3.53 -2.58 -0.79
N VAL A 143 4.39 -3.44 -0.25
CA VAL A 143 4.32 -4.89 -0.44
C VAL A 143 3.77 -5.51 0.82
N THR A 144 2.68 -6.28 0.69
CA THR A 144 1.95 -6.85 1.82
C THR A 144 1.71 -8.36 1.64
N ASP A 145 1.82 -9.10 2.73
CA ASP A 145 1.39 -10.50 2.84
C ASP A 145 -0.14 -10.58 2.81
N ILE A 146 -0.67 -11.31 1.84
CA ILE A 146 -2.11 -11.39 1.62
C ILE A 146 -2.86 -12.05 2.80
N ARG A 147 -2.17 -12.85 3.61
CA ARG A 147 -2.78 -13.52 4.77
C ARG A 147 -3.31 -12.50 5.75
N VAL A 148 -2.57 -11.43 6.01
CA VAL A 148 -2.96 -10.38 6.96
C VAL A 148 -4.28 -9.71 6.55
N TRP A 149 -4.44 -9.47 5.25
CA TRP A 149 -5.71 -9.02 4.68
C TRP A 149 -6.82 -10.04 4.83
N LYS A 150 -6.58 -11.30 4.42
CA LYS A 150 -7.60 -12.36 4.45
C LYS A 150 -8.01 -12.76 5.87
N ASP A 151 -7.10 -12.67 6.83
CA ASP A 151 -7.31 -13.15 8.19
C ASP A 151 -8.09 -12.15 9.03
N TRP A 152 -7.67 -10.87 9.03
CA TRP A 152 -8.27 -9.89 9.93
C TRP A 152 -8.35 -8.45 9.42
N TRP A 153 -7.40 -7.88 8.66
CA TRP A 153 -7.53 -6.48 8.21
C TRP A 153 -8.78 -6.26 7.35
N TYR A 154 -9.16 -7.25 6.53
CA TYR A 154 -10.42 -7.18 5.79
C TYR A 154 -11.61 -7.06 6.73
N LYS A 155 -11.63 -7.81 7.84
CA LYS A 155 -12.72 -7.78 8.84
C LYS A 155 -12.80 -6.41 9.53
N GLU A 156 -11.67 -5.85 9.93
CA GLU A 156 -11.59 -4.51 10.53
C GLU A 156 -12.11 -3.43 9.58
N VAL A 157 -11.70 -3.50 8.31
CA VAL A 157 -12.14 -2.52 7.31
C VAL A 157 -13.62 -2.66 7.01
N ILE A 158 -14.16 -3.88 6.84
CA ILE A 158 -15.58 -4.05 6.51
C ILE A 158 -16.52 -3.70 7.68
N SER A 159 -16.10 -3.93 8.92
CA SER A 159 -16.91 -3.66 10.12
C SER A 159 -16.95 -2.17 10.44
N ALA A 160 -15.95 -1.40 10.01
CA ALA A 160 -15.93 0.04 10.18
C ALA A 160 -17.06 0.71 9.38
N PRO A 161 -17.85 1.60 10.03
CA PRO A 161 -18.95 2.31 9.38
C PRO A 161 -18.44 3.10 8.18
N LEU A 162 -19.23 3.11 7.10
CA LEU A 162 -18.95 3.93 5.93
C LEU A 162 -19.12 5.40 6.35
N ASP A 163 -18.03 6.16 6.37
CA ASP A 163 -18.12 7.61 6.44
C ASP A 163 -18.57 8.12 5.07
N THR A 164 -19.88 8.39 4.96
CA THR A 164 -20.50 8.93 3.74
C THR A 164 -20.08 10.36 3.46
N SER A 165 -19.56 11.09 4.45
CA SER A 165 -19.02 12.44 4.30
C SER A 165 -17.58 12.45 3.78
N ASN A 166 -16.82 11.36 3.99
CA ASN A 166 -15.47 11.20 3.47
C ASN A 166 -15.19 9.78 2.91
N PRO A 167 -15.80 9.45 1.77
CA PRO A 167 -15.68 8.13 1.13
C PRO A 167 -14.23 7.74 0.76
N ARG A 168 -13.33 8.73 0.63
CA ARG A 168 -11.91 8.55 0.27
C ARG A 168 -11.01 8.15 1.45
N LYS A 169 -11.54 8.06 2.67
CA LYS A 169 -10.74 7.93 3.91
C LYS A 169 -11.15 6.74 4.77
N GLN A 170 -11.39 5.58 4.16
CA GLN A 170 -11.98 4.48 4.91
C GLN A 170 -11.03 3.30 5.22
N ILE A 171 -9.93 3.14 4.49
CA ILE A 171 -8.96 2.06 4.80
C ILE A 171 -7.87 2.57 5.75
N GLU A 172 -7.13 3.62 5.34
CA GLU A 172 -6.00 4.12 6.13
C GLU A 172 -6.41 4.56 7.53
N PRO A 173 -7.45 5.39 7.74
CA PRO A 173 -7.81 5.83 9.08
C PRO A 173 -8.25 4.69 10.00
N VAL A 174 -8.96 3.67 9.48
CA VAL A 174 -9.41 2.52 10.28
C VAL A 174 -8.23 1.70 10.76
N LEU A 175 -7.35 1.28 9.84
CA LEU A 175 -6.21 0.45 10.19
C LEU A 175 -5.16 1.23 10.99
N HIS A 176 -4.96 2.51 10.68
CA HIS A 176 -4.10 3.37 11.48
C HIS A 176 -4.64 3.52 12.90
N TYR A 177 -5.94 3.80 13.07
CA TYR A 177 -6.56 3.94 14.39
C TYR A 177 -6.39 2.67 15.24
N HIS A 178 -6.68 1.49 14.69
CA HIS A 178 -6.47 0.23 15.42
C HIS A 178 -5.00 -0.02 15.75
N TYR A 179 -4.07 0.36 14.87
CA TYR A 179 -2.65 0.18 15.16
C TYR A 179 -2.18 1.10 16.29
N ILE A 180 -2.59 2.36 16.27
CA ILE A 180 -2.31 3.31 17.35
C ILE A 180 -2.95 2.86 18.67
N HIS A 181 -4.17 2.36 18.62
CA HIS A 181 -4.84 1.80 19.80
C HIS A 181 -4.06 0.63 20.41
N ASP A 182 -3.59 -0.31 19.59
CA ASP A 182 -2.73 -1.40 20.08
C ASP A 182 -1.41 -0.87 20.65
N ILE A 183 -0.78 0.13 20.03
CA ILE A 183 0.44 0.75 20.58
C ILE A 183 0.17 1.36 21.97
N GLN A 184 -0.97 2.03 22.16
CA GLN A 184 -1.35 2.66 23.42
C GLN A 184 -1.69 1.64 24.52
N THR A 185 -2.28 0.50 24.15
CA THR A 185 -2.80 -0.48 25.12
C THR A 185 -1.79 -1.56 25.50
N MET A 186 -0.98 -2.04 24.55
CA MET A 186 0.00 -3.11 24.79
C MET A 186 1.46 -2.69 24.59
N GLY A 187 1.69 -1.42 24.22
CA GLY A 187 3.03 -0.91 23.95
C GLY A 187 3.53 -1.21 22.53
N PHE A 188 4.48 -0.41 22.08
CA PHE A 188 4.92 -0.41 20.69
C PHE A 188 5.46 -1.76 20.21
N ASP A 189 6.37 -2.40 20.96
CA ASP A 189 7.04 -3.61 20.47
C ASP A 189 6.06 -4.80 20.38
N ALA A 190 5.08 -4.90 21.28
CA ALA A 190 4.02 -5.92 21.21
C ALA A 190 3.04 -5.65 20.06
N ALA A 191 2.57 -4.41 19.92
CA ALA A 191 1.71 -4.00 18.82
C ALA A 191 2.41 -4.20 17.47
N HIS A 192 3.68 -3.81 17.36
CA HIS A 192 4.47 -4.01 16.15
C HIS A 192 4.68 -5.50 15.85
N ALA A 193 4.89 -6.36 16.85
CA ALA A 193 4.98 -7.80 16.62
C ALA A 193 3.67 -8.39 16.08
N LYS A 194 2.51 -7.89 16.54
CA LYS A 194 1.18 -8.26 16.03
C LYS A 194 0.96 -7.76 14.58
N TRP A 195 1.31 -6.51 14.31
CA TRP A 195 0.99 -5.85 13.05
C TRP A 195 2.02 -6.10 11.94
N GLY A 196 3.31 -6.24 12.27
CA GLY A 196 4.38 -6.50 11.32
C GLY A 196 4.60 -5.38 10.29
N MET A 197 4.48 -4.12 10.72
CA MET A 197 4.54 -2.93 9.84
C MET A 197 5.95 -2.35 9.75
N PHE A 198 6.49 -2.27 8.53
CA PHE A 198 7.82 -1.72 8.28
C PHE A 198 7.81 -0.60 7.25
N SER A 199 8.67 0.40 7.45
CA SER A 199 9.07 1.36 6.42
C SER A 199 10.33 0.85 5.72
N TYR A 200 10.37 0.92 4.38
CA TYR A 200 11.58 0.61 3.63
C TYR A 200 12.64 1.69 3.85
N GLY A 201 13.90 1.26 4.01
CA GLY A 201 15.06 2.15 4.15
C GLY A 201 15.63 2.21 5.56
N THR A 202 16.60 3.10 5.75
CA THR A 202 17.25 3.43 7.02
C THR A 202 16.74 4.75 7.58
N MET A 203 17.12 5.07 8.81
CA MET A 203 16.91 6.41 9.38
C MET A 203 17.47 7.47 8.45
N ASN A 204 16.76 8.60 8.34
CA ASN A 204 17.08 9.73 7.46
C ASN A 204 17.10 9.43 5.96
N ASN A 205 16.71 8.22 5.51
CA ASN A 205 16.48 8.02 4.08
C ASN A 205 15.44 9.00 3.57
N ASN A 206 15.67 9.50 2.36
CA ASN A 206 14.75 10.42 1.71
C ASN A 206 13.45 9.68 1.35
N ARG A 207 12.45 10.42 0.86
CA ARG A 207 11.22 9.84 0.35
C ARG A 207 11.50 8.92 -0.86
N MET A 208 10.98 7.70 -0.81
CA MET A 208 11.03 6.77 -1.94
C MET A 208 9.92 7.04 -2.97
N VAL A 209 8.80 7.62 -2.55
CA VAL A 209 7.64 7.85 -3.41
C VAL A 209 7.13 9.28 -3.30
N GLU A 210 6.52 9.77 -4.37
CA GLU A 210 5.86 11.08 -4.42
C GLU A 210 4.44 10.93 -4.95
N HIS A 211 3.48 11.54 -4.24
CA HIS A 211 2.08 11.56 -4.64
C HIS A 211 1.84 12.78 -5.52
N MET A 212 1.43 12.56 -6.76
CA MET A 212 1.31 13.61 -7.77
C MET A 212 -0.05 14.32 -7.78
N ASP A 213 -1.01 13.84 -6.98
CA ASP A 213 -2.41 14.32 -6.96
C ASP A 213 -3.04 14.19 -8.36
N GLY A 214 -3.57 13.01 -8.65
CA GLY A 214 -4.12 12.66 -9.96
C GLY A 214 -5.17 13.64 -10.51
N SER A 215 -5.83 14.42 -9.64
CA SER A 215 -6.84 15.42 -10.02
C SER A 215 -6.28 16.66 -10.74
N LYS A 216 -4.97 16.89 -10.67
CA LYS A 216 -4.31 18.08 -11.25
C LYS A 216 -3.73 17.85 -12.65
N ARG A 217 -3.88 16.65 -13.22
CA ARG A 217 -3.23 16.25 -14.47
C ARG A 217 -4.17 15.77 -15.59
N TYR A 218 -5.47 15.75 -15.33
CA TYR A 218 -6.51 15.39 -16.31
C TYR A 218 -7.65 16.39 -16.27
#